data_AF-A0A8T3BAJ4-F1
#
_entry.id   AF-A0A8T3BAJ4-F1
#
_cell.length_a   1.000
_cell.length_b   1.000
_cell.length_c   1.000
_cell.angle_alpha   90.00
_cell.angle_beta   90.00
_cell.angle_gamma   90.00
#
_symmetry.space_group_name_H-M   'P 1'
#
loop_
_entity.id
_entity.type
_entity.pdbx_description
1 polymer ?
#
loop_
_entity_poly.entity_id
_entity_poly.type
_entity_poly.pdbx_seq_one_letter_code
_entity_poly.pdbx_strand_id
1 'polypeptide(L)'
;MATSIELHAFFHLKPSPSASFLRQRSHHSRFTCRSNGPATAAPSVPAAHVDSDPRKQERTAVRLGLPSKGRMAEETLTLLKNCQLMVRQVNPRQYVADIPQLSNLEVWFQRPKDIVRKLQSGDLDLGIVGLDTVCEYGQGNEDLILVHDELEYGDCRLSIAIPMYGIFENINSLEDLAKMPQWTNERPLRIATGFTYLGPKFMKDKGLKHVSFSTADGALEAAPAMGIADAILDLVSSGTTLRENYLKEIDDGTLLESQAVLVGSKKSLSHRAGVLDITHEILERLEAHLRATGQYTVTANMKGNNAEEVAEKVLGQASLSGLQGPTISPVYCKYDGKVKVEYYAIVICVPRKALYKSVKQLRSIGGSGVLVSPLTYIFEEETPRWRRLLEKLGM
;
A
#
# COMPACT_ATOMS: atom_id res chain seq x y z
N MET A 1 -15.31 -63.90 -39.04
CA MET A 1 -16.59 -63.16 -38.95
C MET A 1 -16.78 -62.69 -37.52
N ALA A 2 -16.45 -61.43 -37.24
CA ALA A 2 -16.97 -60.64 -36.13
C ALA A 2 -16.41 -59.21 -36.33
N THR A 3 -17.31 -58.25 -36.24
CA THR A 3 -17.25 -56.90 -36.77
C THR A 3 -16.47 -55.92 -35.89
N SER A 4 -15.67 -55.06 -36.54
CA SER A 4 -15.10 -53.82 -35.98
C SER A 4 -16.20 -52.86 -35.52
N ILE A 5 -16.00 -52.27 -34.35
CA ILE A 5 -16.61 -50.99 -33.96
C ILE A 5 -15.47 -50.09 -33.48
N GLU A 6 -15.21 -49.04 -34.26
CA GLU A 6 -14.25 -47.97 -33.99
C GLU A 6 -14.73 -47.10 -32.81
N LEU A 7 -13.86 -46.91 -31.82
CA LEU A 7 -13.95 -45.83 -30.84
C LEU A 7 -12.99 -44.71 -31.26
N HIS A 8 -13.52 -43.66 -31.87
CA HIS A 8 -12.84 -42.37 -32.00
C HIS A 8 -13.84 -41.26 -31.66
N ALA A 9 -13.75 -40.74 -30.43
CA ALA A 9 -14.38 -39.48 -30.04
C ALA A 9 -13.37 -38.68 -29.21
N PHE A 10 -12.52 -37.93 -29.94
CA PHE A 10 -11.74 -36.83 -29.40
C PHE A 10 -12.71 -35.70 -29.01
N PHE A 11 -12.90 -35.45 -27.71
CA PHE A 11 -13.48 -34.19 -27.24
C PHE A 11 -12.39 -33.12 -27.19
N HIS A 12 -12.45 -32.20 -28.14
CA HIS A 12 -11.74 -30.93 -28.10
C HIS A 12 -12.26 -30.08 -26.93
N LEU A 13 -11.54 -30.08 -25.81
CA LEU A 13 -11.64 -29.03 -24.80
C LEU A 13 -10.93 -27.78 -25.33
N LYS A 14 -11.72 -26.81 -25.80
CA LYS A 14 -11.25 -25.44 -26.07
C LYS A 14 -10.76 -24.82 -24.74
N PRO A 15 -9.55 -24.25 -24.66
CA PRO A 15 -9.17 -23.42 -23.53
C PRO A 15 -10.00 -22.13 -23.57
N SER A 16 -10.73 -21.84 -22.49
CA SER A 16 -11.41 -20.56 -22.27
C SER A 16 -10.37 -19.42 -22.27
N PRO A 17 -10.65 -18.26 -22.88
CA PRO A 17 -9.71 -17.15 -22.87
C PRO A 17 -9.56 -16.61 -21.46
N SER A 18 -8.31 -16.54 -20.99
CA SER A 18 -7.92 -15.77 -19.81
C SER A 18 -8.38 -14.33 -19.96
N ALA A 19 -9.43 -13.94 -19.23
CA ALA A 19 -9.86 -12.56 -19.14
C ALA A 19 -8.78 -11.76 -18.42
N SER A 20 -8.02 -11.00 -19.20
CA SER A 20 -7.19 -9.89 -18.73
C SER A 20 -8.09 -8.87 -18.04
N PHE A 21 -8.13 -8.90 -16.70
CA PHE A 21 -8.70 -7.81 -15.92
C PHE A 21 -7.83 -6.56 -16.12
N LEU A 22 -8.23 -5.74 -17.09
CA LEU A 22 -7.89 -4.32 -17.07
C LEU A 22 -8.43 -3.76 -15.75
N ARG A 23 -7.52 -3.34 -14.87
CA ARG A 23 -7.84 -2.49 -13.72
C ARG A 23 -8.52 -1.21 -14.26
N GLN A 24 -9.84 -1.21 -14.28
CA GLN A 24 -10.59 0.04 -14.36
C GLN A 24 -10.37 0.76 -13.04
N ARG A 25 -9.87 2.00 -13.14
CA ARG A 25 -9.82 2.96 -12.03
C ARG A 25 -11.25 3.13 -11.51
N SER A 26 -11.58 2.51 -10.38
CA SER A 26 -12.82 2.79 -9.68
C SER A 26 -12.68 4.15 -9.02
N HIS A 27 -13.58 5.06 -9.39
CA HIS A 27 -13.77 6.33 -8.73
C HIS A 27 -13.96 6.08 -7.23
N HIS A 28 -13.02 6.57 -6.42
CA HIS A 28 -13.19 6.62 -4.98
C HIS A 28 -14.45 7.42 -4.65
N SER A 29 -15.42 6.76 -4.01
CA SER A 29 -16.51 7.44 -3.33
C SER A 29 -15.90 8.28 -2.21
N ARG A 30 -15.83 9.59 -2.44
CA ARG A 30 -15.42 10.55 -1.42
C ARG A 30 -16.46 10.52 -0.29
N PHE A 31 -16.10 9.97 0.86
CA PHE A 31 -16.78 10.28 2.11
C PHE A 31 -16.48 11.75 2.43
N THR A 32 -17.41 12.64 2.10
CA THR A 32 -17.42 14.03 2.57
C THR A 32 -18.57 14.20 3.53
N CYS A 33 -18.27 14.51 4.79
CA CYS A 33 -19.27 14.87 5.79
C CYS A 33 -19.56 16.36 5.61
N ARG A 34 -20.75 16.71 5.09
CA ARG A 34 -21.25 18.09 5.06
C ARG A 34 -22.38 18.22 6.08
N SER A 35 -22.27 19.20 6.97
CA SER A 35 -23.38 19.76 7.74
C SER A 35 -23.62 21.21 7.30
N ASN A 36 -24.89 21.58 7.09
CA ASN A 36 -25.35 22.94 6.74
C ASN A 36 -26.12 23.54 7.93
N GLY A 37 -25.96 24.85 8.18
CA GLY A 37 -26.92 25.67 8.93
C GLY A 37 -26.30 26.78 9.79
N PRO A 38 -26.65 28.07 9.62
CA PRO A 38 -25.80 29.20 10.03
C PRO A 38 -26.18 29.83 11.38
N ALA A 39 -25.22 30.47 12.03
CA ALA A 39 -25.47 31.52 13.03
C ALA A 39 -24.33 32.56 13.01
N THR A 40 -24.69 33.79 12.70
CA THR A 40 -23.86 34.99 12.71
C THR A 40 -23.68 35.54 14.13
N ALA A 41 -22.45 35.78 14.56
CA ALA A 41 -22.10 36.71 15.64
C ALA A 41 -20.64 37.22 15.48
N ALA A 42 -20.44 38.49 15.84
CA ALA A 42 -19.29 39.37 15.57
C ALA A 42 -17.95 38.96 16.25
N PRO A 43 -16.79 39.53 15.86
CA PRO A 43 -15.48 39.02 16.24
C PRO A 43 -15.05 39.52 17.62
N SER A 44 -14.84 38.60 18.55
CA SER A 44 -14.03 38.82 19.74
C SER A 44 -12.69 38.10 19.54
N VAL A 45 -11.59 38.85 19.69
CA VAL A 45 -10.22 38.30 19.68
C VAL A 45 -10.05 37.44 20.93
N PRO A 46 -9.84 36.11 20.84
CA PRO A 46 -9.47 35.35 22.02
C PRO A 46 -7.95 35.45 22.18
N ALA A 47 -7.54 35.95 23.35
CA ALA A 47 -6.17 35.86 23.82
C ALA A 47 -5.66 34.42 23.68
N ALA A 48 -4.40 34.29 23.25
CA ALA A 48 -3.71 33.02 23.14
C ALA A 48 -3.74 32.28 24.48
N HIS A 49 -4.65 31.31 24.61
CA HIS A 49 -4.54 30.28 25.63
C HIS A 49 -3.38 29.38 25.22
N VAL A 50 -2.21 29.65 25.79
CA VAL A 50 -1.09 28.71 25.82
C VAL A 50 -1.56 27.52 26.64
N ASP A 51 -1.93 26.44 25.96
CA ASP A 51 -2.21 25.14 26.56
C ASP A 51 -0.89 24.56 27.07
N SER A 52 -0.43 25.04 28.23
CA SER A 52 0.79 24.59 28.88
C SER A 52 0.50 23.35 29.72
N ASP A 53 0.29 22.20 29.06
CA ASP A 53 0.39 20.91 29.74
C ASP A 53 1.87 20.65 30.08
N PRO A 54 2.27 20.65 31.36
CA PRO A 54 3.66 20.48 31.79
C PRO A 54 4.26 19.09 31.46
N ARG A 55 3.49 18.18 30.85
CA ARG A 55 3.96 16.85 30.41
C ARG A 55 4.48 16.81 28.97
N LYS A 56 4.28 17.84 28.15
CA LYS A 56 4.90 17.92 26.82
C LYS A 56 6.37 18.30 26.98
N GLN A 57 7.21 17.29 27.17
CA GLN A 57 8.66 17.46 27.11
C GLN A 57 9.04 18.12 25.78
N GLU A 58 9.65 19.31 25.85
CA GLU A 58 10.34 19.92 24.72
C GLU A 58 11.44 18.96 24.29
N ARG A 59 11.19 18.23 23.20
CA ARG A 59 12.17 17.36 22.56
C ARG A 59 12.57 17.94 21.22
N THR A 60 13.87 17.89 20.94
CA THR A 60 14.45 18.33 19.67
C THR A 60 14.31 17.27 18.59
N ALA A 61 14.36 15.98 18.95
CA ALA A 61 14.23 14.88 18.00
C ALA A 61 12.80 14.74 17.46
N VAL A 62 12.68 14.45 16.17
CA VAL A 62 11.47 13.95 15.51
C VAL A 62 11.39 12.44 15.76
N ARG A 63 10.19 11.91 16.02
CA ARG A 63 9.98 10.49 16.31
C ARG A 63 9.06 9.85 15.29
N LEU A 64 9.56 8.77 14.69
CA LEU A 64 8.86 7.91 13.76
C LEU A 64 8.53 6.57 14.44
N GLY A 65 7.24 6.27 14.58
CA GLY A 65 6.78 4.97 15.08
C GLY A 65 6.81 3.91 13.99
N LEU A 66 7.46 2.78 14.24
CA LEU A 66 7.44 1.61 13.35
C LEU A 66 6.86 0.39 14.07
N PRO A 67 6.22 -0.56 13.35
CA PRO A 67 5.69 -1.78 13.95
C PRO A 67 6.82 -2.59 14.60
N SER A 68 6.60 -3.08 15.82
CA SER A 68 7.66 -3.72 16.62
C SER A 68 7.93 -5.18 16.26
N LYS A 69 6.98 -5.88 15.63
CA LYS A 69 7.08 -7.32 15.32
C LYS A 69 6.10 -7.75 14.21
N GLY A 70 6.33 -8.94 13.68
CA GLY A 70 5.49 -9.57 12.67
C GLY A 70 5.82 -9.09 11.25
N ARG A 71 5.07 -9.61 10.28
CA ARG A 71 5.29 -9.35 8.84
C ARG A 71 5.40 -7.87 8.50
N MET A 72 4.52 -7.04 9.05
CA MET A 72 4.53 -5.59 8.80
C MET A 72 5.83 -4.94 9.27
N ALA A 73 6.42 -5.37 10.38
CA ALA A 73 7.71 -4.84 10.86
C ALA A 73 8.85 -5.21 9.91
N GLU A 74 8.90 -6.46 9.46
CA GLU A 74 9.92 -6.96 8.53
C GLU A 74 9.85 -6.26 7.17
N GLU A 75 8.64 -6.11 6.62
CA GLU A 75 8.41 -5.41 5.36
C GLU A 75 8.72 -3.90 5.48
N THR A 76 8.37 -3.27 6.61
CA THR A 76 8.73 -1.86 6.89
C THR A 76 10.24 -1.65 6.92
N LEU A 77 10.97 -2.50 7.64
CA LEU A 77 12.43 -2.41 7.72
C LEU A 77 13.08 -2.69 6.36
N THR A 78 12.52 -3.60 5.59
CA THR A 78 12.97 -3.90 4.21
C THR A 78 12.76 -2.70 3.29
N LEU A 79 11.58 -2.06 3.35
CA LEU A 79 11.29 -0.83 2.60
C LEU A 79 12.31 0.26 2.93
N LEU A 80 12.50 0.56 4.22
CA LEU A 80 13.45 1.59 4.66
C LEU A 80 14.89 1.26 4.24
N LYS A 81 15.32 0.00 4.37
CA LYS A 81 16.63 -0.47 3.90
C LYS A 81 16.78 -0.29 2.38
N ASN A 82 15.76 -0.62 1.59
CA ASN A 82 15.79 -0.45 0.14
C ASN A 82 15.84 1.03 -0.25
N CYS A 83 15.21 1.89 0.55
CA CYS A 83 15.35 3.35 0.50
C CYS A 83 16.68 3.86 1.09
N GLN A 84 17.69 3.03 1.37
CA GLN A 84 18.95 3.48 1.99
C GLN A 84 18.77 4.25 3.32
N LEU A 85 17.60 4.14 3.96
CA LEU A 85 17.22 4.69 5.26
C LEU A 85 17.41 3.60 6.31
N MET A 86 18.64 3.10 6.42
CA MET A 86 18.91 1.95 7.28
C MET A 86 18.66 2.30 8.74
N VAL A 87 17.70 1.62 9.36
CA VAL A 87 17.44 1.73 10.79
C VAL A 87 18.59 1.08 11.55
N ARG A 88 19.33 1.91 12.30
CA ARG A 88 20.41 1.46 13.17
C ARG A 88 19.87 1.22 14.56
N GLN A 89 19.78 -0.03 14.94
CA GLN A 89 19.38 -0.43 16.28
C GLN A 89 20.63 -0.82 17.07
N VAL A 90 21.03 0.02 18.03
CA VAL A 90 22.24 -0.21 18.86
C VAL A 90 22.09 -1.48 19.71
N ASN A 91 20.88 -1.77 20.17
CA ASN A 91 20.55 -2.97 20.92
C ASN A 91 19.21 -3.54 20.44
N PRO A 92 19.15 -4.79 19.94
CA PRO A 92 17.91 -5.43 19.48
C PRO A 92 16.77 -5.48 20.53
N ARG A 93 17.11 -5.39 21.82
CA ARG A 93 16.14 -5.35 22.93
C ARG A 93 15.64 -3.94 23.24
N GLN A 94 16.26 -2.90 22.71
CA GLN A 94 15.81 -1.52 22.90
C GLN A 94 14.71 -1.17 21.88
N TYR A 95 13.72 -0.41 22.34
CA TYR A 95 12.60 0.05 21.51
C TYR A 95 12.92 1.31 20.70
N VAL A 96 14.11 1.88 20.86
CA VAL A 96 14.55 3.10 20.18
C VAL A 96 15.75 2.80 19.29
N ALA A 97 15.71 3.35 18.09
CA ALA A 97 16.74 3.27 17.07
C ALA A 97 16.89 4.64 16.38
N ASP A 98 17.86 4.77 15.49
CA ASP A 98 18.06 5.97 14.69
C ASP A 98 18.16 5.65 13.19
N ILE A 99 17.95 6.66 12.34
CA ILE A 99 18.22 6.59 10.90
C ILE A 99 19.30 7.65 10.61
N PRO A 100 20.59 7.28 10.56
CA PRO A 100 21.69 8.24 10.44
C PRO A 100 21.61 9.15 9.20
N GLN A 101 20.91 8.71 8.15
CA GLN A 101 20.70 9.46 6.91
C GLN A 101 19.69 10.61 7.07
N LEU A 102 18.94 10.66 8.17
CA LEU A 102 17.96 11.70 8.47
C LEU A 102 18.33 12.36 9.80
N SER A 103 18.73 13.62 9.74
CA SER A 103 19.17 14.37 10.93
C SER A 103 18.04 14.52 11.93
N ASN A 104 18.33 14.35 13.23
CA ASN A 104 17.36 14.50 14.33
C ASN A 104 16.13 13.58 14.26
N LEU A 105 16.23 12.40 13.61
CA LEU A 105 15.15 11.41 13.58
C LEU A 105 15.44 10.20 14.50
N GLU A 106 14.52 9.94 15.42
CA GLU A 106 14.46 8.73 16.24
C GLU A 106 13.36 7.79 15.72
N VAL A 107 13.66 6.50 15.70
CA VAL A 107 12.71 5.43 15.40
C VAL A 107 12.27 4.75 16.69
N TRP A 108 10.96 4.59 16.86
CA TRP A 108 10.36 3.96 18.03
C TRP A 108 9.56 2.73 17.61
N PHE A 109 10.01 1.54 18.01
CA PHE A 109 9.32 0.29 17.74
C PHE A 109 8.16 0.09 18.70
N GLN A 110 6.93 0.05 18.18
CA GLN A 110 5.70 -0.02 18.98
C GLN A 110 4.69 -0.99 18.35
N ARG A 111 3.69 -1.42 19.13
CA ARG A 111 2.55 -2.13 18.53
C ARG A 111 1.78 -1.14 17.65
N PRO A 112 1.21 -1.55 16.50
CA PRO A 112 0.52 -0.64 15.58
C PRO A 112 -0.56 0.23 16.27
N LYS A 113 -1.38 -0.36 17.16
CA LYS A 113 -2.37 0.39 17.95
C LYS A 113 -1.76 1.48 18.82
N ASP A 114 -0.56 1.26 19.35
CA ASP A 114 0.13 2.21 20.22
C ASP A 114 0.81 3.32 19.39
N ILE A 115 1.19 3.05 18.14
CA ILE A 115 1.65 4.09 17.21
C ILE A 115 0.53 5.10 16.97
N VAL A 116 -0.69 4.64 16.64
CA VAL A 116 -1.83 5.53 16.40
C VAL A 116 -2.17 6.34 17.65
N ARG A 117 -2.23 5.70 18.83
CA ARG A 117 -2.45 6.41 20.10
C ARG A 117 -1.39 7.46 20.39
N LYS A 118 -0.13 7.15 20.14
CA LYS A 118 0.99 8.07 20.38
C LYS A 118 1.07 9.22 19.38
N LEU A 119 0.59 9.01 18.15
CA LEU A 119 0.38 10.11 17.20
C LEU A 119 -0.70 11.07 17.72
N GLN A 120 -1.82 10.54 18.22
CA GLN A 120 -2.90 11.36 18.79
C GLN A 120 -2.48 12.10 20.07
N SER A 121 -1.63 11.50 20.91
CA SER A 121 -1.11 12.14 22.13
C SER A 121 0.02 13.15 21.86
N GLY A 122 0.67 13.07 20.68
CA GLY A 122 1.86 13.86 20.32
C GLY A 122 3.18 13.26 20.83
N ASP A 123 3.17 12.05 21.38
CA ASP A 123 4.39 11.33 21.79
C ASP A 123 5.23 10.87 20.58
N LEU A 124 4.57 10.67 19.43
CA LEU A 124 5.15 10.42 18.11
C LEU A 124 4.71 11.50 17.13
N ASP A 125 5.54 11.77 16.12
CA ASP A 125 5.25 12.76 15.08
C ASP A 125 4.76 12.10 13.80
N LEU A 126 5.40 10.99 13.45
CA LEU A 126 5.14 10.18 12.26
C LEU A 126 4.99 8.71 12.65
N GLY A 127 4.33 7.94 11.81
CA GLY A 127 4.19 6.50 12.00
C GLY A 127 3.94 5.76 10.69
N ILE A 128 4.45 4.53 10.61
CA ILE A 128 4.09 3.58 9.55
C ILE A 128 3.24 2.47 10.16
N VAL A 129 2.00 2.33 9.67
CA VAL A 129 1.00 1.37 10.17
C VAL A 129 0.07 0.94 9.03
N GLY A 130 -0.74 -0.11 9.24
CA GLY A 130 -1.83 -0.44 8.32
C GLY A 130 -2.96 0.59 8.37
N LEU A 131 -3.61 0.84 7.24
CA LEU A 131 -4.79 1.73 7.17
C LEU A 131 -5.93 1.23 8.09
N ASP A 132 -6.12 -0.09 8.18
CA ASP A 132 -7.03 -0.74 9.15
C ASP A 132 -6.85 -0.21 10.57
N THR A 133 -5.60 -0.10 11.03
CA THR A 133 -5.22 0.28 12.37
C THR A 133 -5.46 1.77 12.58
N VAL A 134 -5.18 2.60 11.56
CA VAL A 134 -5.51 4.03 11.59
C VAL A 134 -7.02 4.22 11.67
N CYS A 135 -7.81 3.47 10.91
CA CYS A 135 -9.26 3.58 10.91
C CYS A 135 -9.88 3.10 12.24
N GLU A 136 -9.38 2.00 12.81
CA GLU A 136 -9.87 1.43 14.09
C GLU A 136 -9.54 2.30 15.30
N TYR A 137 -8.26 2.69 15.44
CA TYR A 137 -7.80 3.40 16.64
C TYR A 137 -7.78 4.93 16.46
N GLY A 138 -7.71 5.40 15.23
CA GLY A 138 -7.74 6.82 14.90
C GLY A 138 -9.16 7.38 14.83
N GLN A 139 -10.15 6.54 14.52
CA GLN A 139 -11.59 6.86 14.56
C GLN A 139 -11.99 8.12 13.78
N GLY A 140 -11.27 8.43 12.70
CA GLY A 140 -11.51 9.62 11.88
C GLY A 140 -11.03 10.93 12.51
N ASN A 141 -10.16 10.89 13.52
CA ASN A 141 -9.56 12.08 14.11
C ASN A 141 -8.78 12.87 13.05
N GLU A 142 -9.19 14.13 12.83
CA GLU A 142 -8.61 15.04 11.84
C GLU A 142 -7.15 15.41 12.13
N ASP A 143 -6.65 15.16 13.34
CA ASP A 143 -5.23 15.30 13.66
C ASP A 143 -4.37 14.23 12.97
N LEU A 144 -4.93 13.10 12.55
CA LEU A 144 -4.17 12.07 11.84
C LEU A 144 -4.24 12.32 10.34
N ILE A 145 -3.11 12.71 9.75
CA ILE A 145 -3.01 12.94 8.31
C ILE A 145 -2.27 11.78 7.66
N LEU A 146 -2.91 11.13 6.69
CA LEU A 146 -2.24 10.23 5.76
C LEU A 146 -1.32 11.06 4.84
N VAL A 147 -0.01 10.97 5.10
CA VAL A 147 1.06 11.58 4.31
C VAL A 147 1.30 10.76 3.04
N HIS A 148 1.36 9.43 3.18
CA HIS A 148 1.39 8.47 2.09
C HIS A 148 0.36 7.37 2.35
N ASP A 149 -0.63 7.19 1.48
CA ASP A 149 -1.74 6.23 1.69
C ASP A 149 -1.53 4.87 0.99
N GLU A 150 -0.42 4.68 0.27
CA GLU A 150 -0.16 3.46 -0.51
C GLU A 150 1.32 3.07 -0.54
N LEU A 151 1.85 2.44 0.51
CA LEU A 151 3.26 2.00 0.51
C LEU A 151 3.51 0.70 -0.26
N GLU A 152 2.49 0.13 -0.92
CA GLU A 152 2.55 -1.08 -1.76
C GLU A 152 3.07 -2.35 -1.03
N TYR A 153 2.77 -2.47 0.26
CA TYR A 153 2.93 -3.70 1.02
C TYR A 153 1.90 -3.80 2.15
N GLY A 154 1.77 -5.00 2.74
CA GLY A 154 0.76 -5.25 3.76
C GLY A 154 -0.66 -5.31 3.21
N ASP A 155 -0.83 -5.55 1.91
CA ASP A 155 -2.14 -5.61 1.25
C ASP A 155 -3.06 -6.66 1.88
N CYS A 156 -4.21 -6.18 2.36
CA CYS A 156 -5.28 -6.99 2.91
C CYS A 156 -6.60 -6.23 2.84
N ARG A 157 -7.70 -6.91 3.10
CA ARG A 157 -9.03 -6.30 3.24
C ARG A 157 -9.66 -6.75 4.55
N LEU A 158 -10.27 -5.83 5.27
CA LEU A 158 -11.10 -6.15 6.43
C LEU A 158 -12.47 -6.59 5.92
N SER A 159 -12.84 -7.85 6.11
CA SER A 159 -14.02 -8.44 5.48
C SER A 159 -14.78 -9.36 6.43
N ILE A 160 -16.09 -9.45 6.23
CA ILE A 160 -16.93 -10.42 6.94
C ILE A 160 -16.75 -11.79 6.29
N ALA A 161 -16.53 -12.81 7.11
CA ALA A 161 -16.55 -14.19 6.69
C ALA A 161 -17.57 -15.01 7.48
N ILE A 162 -18.31 -15.85 6.76
CA ILE A 162 -19.35 -16.75 7.27
C ILE A 162 -19.03 -18.20 6.92
N PRO A 163 -19.55 -19.19 7.66
CA PRO A 163 -19.42 -20.59 7.27
C PRO A 163 -19.89 -20.86 5.84
N MET A 164 -19.14 -21.69 5.11
CA MET A 164 -19.50 -22.13 3.75
C MET A 164 -20.72 -23.05 3.74
N TYR A 165 -20.97 -23.77 4.83
CA TYR A 165 -21.98 -24.80 4.93
C TYR A 165 -23.06 -24.46 5.96
N GLY A 166 -24.17 -25.18 5.91
CA GLY A 166 -25.28 -25.03 6.85
C GLY A 166 -26.17 -23.84 6.49
N ILE A 167 -26.65 -23.10 7.50
CA ILE A 167 -27.62 -22.01 7.29
C ILE A 167 -27.09 -20.85 6.43
N PHE A 168 -25.78 -20.81 6.20
CA PHE A 168 -25.07 -19.76 5.46
C PHE A 168 -24.73 -20.14 4.01
N GLU A 169 -25.03 -21.38 3.60
CA GLU A 169 -24.61 -21.94 2.30
C GLU A 169 -25.07 -21.08 1.11
N ASN A 170 -26.31 -20.58 1.17
CA ASN A 170 -26.92 -19.73 0.13
C ASN A 170 -26.82 -18.23 0.43
N ILE A 171 -26.09 -17.81 1.46
CA ILE A 171 -25.90 -16.41 1.83
C ILE A 171 -24.65 -15.88 1.12
N ASN A 172 -24.80 -14.91 0.22
CA ASN A 172 -23.68 -14.33 -0.53
C ASN A 172 -23.61 -12.80 -0.47
N SER A 173 -24.63 -12.14 0.09
CA SER A 173 -24.64 -10.71 0.37
C SER A 173 -24.96 -10.39 1.84
N LEU A 174 -24.61 -9.18 2.29
CA LEU A 174 -24.99 -8.67 3.61
C LEU A 174 -26.50 -8.50 3.71
N GLU A 175 -27.17 -8.19 2.61
CA GLU A 175 -28.63 -8.11 2.56
C GLU A 175 -29.26 -9.48 2.83
N ASP A 176 -28.73 -10.55 2.24
CA ASP A 176 -29.19 -11.92 2.51
C ASP A 176 -28.97 -12.28 3.98
N LEU A 177 -27.78 -11.97 4.52
CA LEU A 177 -27.42 -12.20 5.92
C LEU A 177 -28.34 -11.43 6.87
N ALA A 178 -28.73 -10.20 6.51
CA ALA A 178 -29.62 -9.35 7.31
C ALA A 178 -31.08 -9.82 7.29
N LYS A 179 -31.53 -10.42 6.19
CA LYS A 179 -32.90 -10.96 6.01
C LYS A 179 -33.12 -12.31 6.69
N MET A 180 -32.07 -12.94 7.20
CA MET A 180 -32.15 -14.20 7.92
C MET A 180 -33.09 -14.06 9.14
N PRO A 181 -34.17 -14.86 9.24
CA PRO A 181 -35.18 -14.72 10.31
C PRO A 181 -34.66 -15.08 11.71
N GLN A 182 -33.48 -15.68 11.80
CA GLN A 182 -32.88 -16.13 13.04
C GLN A 182 -32.39 -14.97 13.93
N TRP A 183 -32.14 -13.79 13.38
CA TRP A 183 -31.52 -12.67 14.09
C TRP A 183 -32.58 -11.78 14.73
N THR A 184 -32.71 -11.87 16.05
CA THR A 184 -33.63 -11.06 16.86
C THR A 184 -32.89 -10.37 18.00
N ASN A 185 -33.59 -9.57 18.81
CA ASN A 185 -33.00 -8.98 20.00
C ASN A 185 -32.51 -10.04 21.00
N GLU A 186 -33.22 -11.17 21.10
CA GLU A 186 -32.91 -12.28 22.00
C GLU A 186 -31.80 -13.19 21.44
N ARG A 187 -31.66 -13.25 20.10
CA ARG A 187 -30.64 -14.02 19.41
C ARG A 187 -29.97 -13.16 18.33
N PRO A 188 -29.07 -12.24 18.70
CA PRO A 188 -28.34 -11.44 17.72
C PRO A 188 -27.33 -12.31 16.95
N LEU A 189 -27.00 -11.90 15.72
CA LEU A 189 -25.86 -12.41 14.97
C LEU A 189 -24.57 -12.12 15.75
N ARG A 190 -23.85 -13.17 16.17
CA ARG A 190 -22.61 -13.02 16.93
C ARG A 190 -21.44 -12.93 15.99
N ILE A 191 -20.65 -11.86 16.09
CA ILE A 191 -19.48 -11.63 15.25
C ILE A 191 -18.24 -11.54 16.14
N ALA A 192 -17.29 -12.46 15.93
CA ALA A 192 -15.99 -12.36 16.58
C ALA A 192 -15.08 -11.41 15.78
N THR A 193 -14.44 -10.45 16.45
CA THR A 193 -13.51 -9.52 15.80
C THR A 193 -12.55 -8.85 16.79
N GLY A 194 -11.36 -8.48 16.29
CA GLY A 194 -10.47 -7.54 16.98
C GLY A 194 -10.81 -6.06 16.74
N PHE A 195 -11.74 -5.77 15.82
CA PHE A 195 -12.12 -4.43 15.38
C PHE A 195 -13.37 -3.92 16.11
N THR A 196 -13.14 -3.49 17.36
CA THR A 196 -14.16 -3.03 18.29
C THR A 196 -14.88 -1.74 17.87
N TYR A 197 -14.26 -0.90 17.04
CA TYR A 197 -14.85 0.35 16.54
C TYR A 197 -15.42 0.18 15.12
N LEU A 198 -14.64 -0.37 14.19
CA LEU A 198 -15.05 -0.49 12.79
C LEU A 198 -16.20 -1.49 12.60
N GLY A 199 -16.20 -2.61 13.33
CA GLY A 199 -17.25 -3.62 13.22
C GLY A 199 -18.65 -3.05 13.49
N PRO A 200 -18.91 -2.48 14.69
CA PRO A 200 -20.20 -1.89 15.00
C PRO A 200 -20.61 -0.77 14.02
N LYS A 201 -19.65 0.07 13.60
CA LYS A 201 -19.89 1.14 12.64
C LYS A 201 -20.38 0.58 11.31
N PHE A 202 -19.70 -0.43 10.76
CA PHE A 202 -20.03 -1.03 9.47
C PHE A 202 -21.40 -1.69 9.46
N MET A 203 -21.72 -2.48 10.49
CA MET A 203 -23.02 -3.16 10.58
C MET A 203 -24.17 -2.17 10.69
N LYS A 204 -23.98 -1.10 11.48
CA LYS A 204 -24.95 -0.01 11.60
C LYS A 204 -25.18 0.69 10.26
N ASP A 205 -24.10 1.04 9.55
CA ASP A 205 -24.17 1.73 8.25
C ASP A 205 -24.83 0.84 7.17
N LYS A 206 -24.70 -0.49 7.29
CA LYS A 206 -25.34 -1.49 6.42
C LYS A 206 -26.75 -1.90 6.86
N GLY A 207 -27.25 -1.38 7.98
CA GLY A 207 -28.62 -1.62 8.46
C GLY A 207 -28.85 -2.94 9.20
N LEU A 208 -27.79 -3.66 9.60
CA LEU A 208 -27.90 -4.87 10.44
C LEU A 208 -28.14 -4.46 11.90
N LYS A 209 -29.36 -4.70 12.40
CA LYS A 209 -29.81 -4.24 13.74
C LYS A 209 -29.43 -5.19 14.87
N HIS A 210 -29.55 -6.50 14.62
CA HIS A 210 -29.41 -7.53 15.65
C HIS A 210 -28.03 -8.18 15.56
N VAL A 211 -27.00 -7.44 15.99
CA VAL A 211 -25.60 -7.89 15.96
C VAL A 211 -24.98 -7.73 17.34
N SER A 212 -24.24 -8.74 17.79
CA SER A 212 -23.39 -8.67 18.98
C SER A 212 -21.95 -8.98 18.62
N PHE A 213 -21.02 -8.29 19.28
CA PHE A 213 -19.59 -8.46 19.03
C PHE A 213 -18.92 -9.12 20.22
N SER A 214 -17.99 -10.01 19.93
CA SER A 214 -17.07 -10.58 20.91
C SER A 214 -15.63 -10.42 20.44
N THR A 215 -14.72 -10.17 21.38
CA THR A 215 -13.29 -10.19 21.11
C THR A 215 -12.77 -11.60 21.34
N ALA A 216 -12.08 -12.17 20.37
CA ALA A 216 -11.31 -13.40 20.57
C ALA A 216 -9.82 -13.08 20.51
N ASP A 217 -9.09 -13.49 21.54
CA ASP A 217 -7.63 -13.41 21.57
C ASP A 217 -7.05 -14.64 20.84
N GLY A 218 -6.74 -14.48 19.55
CA GLY A 218 -6.17 -15.52 18.70
C GLY A 218 -7.20 -16.38 17.94
N ALA A 219 -6.72 -17.14 16.96
CA ALA A 219 -7.44 -18.06 16.07
C ALA A 219 -8.92 -17.70 15.83
N LEU A 220 -9.16 -16.47 15.36
CA LEU A 220 -10.50 -15.91 15.19
C LEU A 220 -11.33 -16.77 14.23
N GLU A 221 -10.67 -17.34 13.23
CA GLU A 221 -11.19 -18.26 12.23
C GLU A 221 -11.83 -19.53 12.80
N ALA A 222 -11.46 -19.95 14.01
CA ALA A 222 -12.05 -21.10 14.68
C ALA A 222 -13.35 -20.76 15.44
N ALA A 223 -13.62 -19.46 15.71
CA ALA A 223 -14.74 -19.04 16.54
C ALA A 223 -16.12 -19.51 16.03
N PRO A 224 -16.39 -19.54 14.71
CA PRO A 224 -17.64 -20.11 14.19
C PRO A 224 -17.77 -21.62 14.45
N ALA A 225 -16.70 -22.39 14.20
CA ALA A 225 -16.71 -23.84 14.39
C ALA A 225 -16.84 -24.24 15.87
N MET A 226 -16.27 -23.43 16.79
CA MET A 226 -16.40 -23.61 18.23
C MET A 226 -17.77 -23.15 18.78
N GLY A 227 -18.61 -22.54 17.95
CA GLY A 227 -19.92 -22.00 18.37
C GLY A 227 -19.84 -20.74 19.24
N ILE A 228 -18.67 -20.09 19.32
CA ILE A 228 -18.46 -18.83 20.06
C ILE A 228 -19.12 -17.67 19.31
N ALA A 229 -19.02 -17.68 17.98
CA ALA A 229 -19.63 -16.70 17.09
C ALA A 229 -20.35 -17.41 15.94
N ASP A 230 -21.14 -16.67 15.18
CA ASP A 230 -21.81 -17.14 13.96
C ASP A 230 -21.04 -16.71 12.70
N ALA A 231 -20.33 -15.58 12.78
CA ALA A 231 -19.47 -15.03 11.73
C ALA A 231 -18.21 -14.38 12.34
N ILE A 232 -17.26 -14.01 11.48
CA ILE A 232 -16.08 -13.23 11.88
C ILE A 232 -15.96 -11.97 11.02
N LEU A 233 -15.30 -10.96 11.56
CA LEU A 233 -14.83 -9.79 10.83
C LEU A 233 -13.31 -9.70 11.04
N ASP A 234 -12.54 -9.98 10.00
CA ASP A 234 -11.08 -10.08 10.09
C ASP A 234 -10.36 -9.64 8.82
N LEU A 235 -9.03 -9.48 8.91
CA LEU A 235 -8.16 -9.16 7.79
C LEU A 235 -7.95 -10.39 6.90
N VAL A 236 -8.25 -10.23 5.61
CA VAL A 236 -8.08 -11.24 4.57
C VAL A 236 -7.03 -10.76 3.56
N SER A 237 -5.97 -11.54 3.37
CA SER A 237 -4.99 -11.31 2.30
C SER A 237 -5.25 -12.29 1.14
N SER A 238 -4.66 -13.49 1.16
CA SER A 238 -4.90 -14.53 0.14
C SER A 238 -6.23 -15.28 0.27
N GLY A 239 -6.87 -15.22 1.44
CA GLY A 239 -8.07 -16.00 1.78
C GLY A 239 -7.80 -17.46 2.16
N THR A 240 -6.53 -17.89 2.26
CA THR A 240 -6.18 -19.28 2.61
C THR A 240 -6.73 -19.68 3.97
N THR A 241 -6.52 -18.85 5.00
CA THR A 241 -6.99 -19.11 6.38
C THR A 241 -8.50 -19.29 6.45
N LEU A 242 -9.27 -18.51 5.69
CA LEU A 242 -10.73 -18.66 5.63
C LEU A 242 -11.11 -20.01 5.03
N ARG A 243 -10.51 -20.39 3.91
CA ARG A 243 -10.79 -21.68 3.23
C ARG A 243 -10.45 -22.87 4.11
N GLU A 244 -9.33 -22.83 4.82
CA GLU A 244 -8.89 -23.89 5.73
C GLU A 244 -9.85 -24.09 6.91
N ASN A 245 -10.64 -23.07 7.26
CA ASN A 245 -11.66 -23.11 8.30
C ASN A 245 -13.10 -23.18 7.74
N TYR A 246 -13.24 -23.51 6.45
CA TYR A 246 -14.54 -23.61 5.76
C TYR A 246 -15.38 -22.32 5.88
N LEU A 247 -14.73 -21.16 5.79
CA LEU A 247 -15.35 -19.85 5.77
C LEU A 247 -15.26 -19.22 4.37
N LYS A 248 -16.31 -18.51 3.96
CA LYS A 248 -16.34 -17.69 2.74
C LYS A 248 -16.57 -16.23 3.08
N GLU A 249 -15.99 -15.36 2.27
CA GLU A 249 -16.35 -13.95 2.25
C GLU A 249 -17.71 -13.76 1.57
N ILE A 250 -18.35 -12.63 1.87
CA ILE A 250 -19.60 -12.16 1.28
C ILE A 250 -19.27 -11.05 0.28
N ASP A 251 -19.97 -10.98 -0.86
CA ASP A 251 -19.63 -10.12 -2.00
C ASP A 251 -19.52 -8.63 -1.64
N ASP A 252 -20.42 -8.14 -0.78
CA ASP A 252 -20.43 -6.76 -0.27
C ASP A 252 -20.01 -6.68 1.21
N GLY A 253 -19.38 -7.74 1.73
CA GLY A 253 -18.89 -7.88 3.10
C GLY A 253 -17.54 -7.24 3.38
N THR A 254 -16.87 -6.70 2.36
CA THR A 254 -15.60 -5.96 2.53
C THR A 254 -15.87 -4.57 3.09
N LEU A 255 -15.28 -4.30 4.27
CA LEU A 255 -15.39 -3.04 5.00
C LEU A 255 -14.35 -2.03 4.51
N LEU A 256 -13.10 -2.46 4.39
CA LEU A 256 -11.96 -1.59 4.10
C LEU A 256 -10.86 -2.37 3.37
N GLU A 257 -10.38 -1.84 2.25
CA GLU A 257 -9.09 -2.22 1.68
C GLU A 257 -7.97 -1.54 2.47
N SER A 258 -6.96 -2.30 2.89
CA SER A 258 -5.89 -1.86 3.78
C SER A 258 -4.53 -2.22 3.22
N GLN A 259 -3.59 -1.31 3.42
CA GLN A 259 -2.17 -1.48 3.15
C GLN A 259 -1.38 -0.62 4.14
N ALA A 260 -0.06 -0.74 4.13
CA ALA A 260 0.78 0.13 4.93
C ALA A 260 0.73 1.58 4.44
N VAL A 261 0.63 2.51 5.39
CA VAL A 261 0.54 3.95 5.18
C VAL A 261 1.55 4.69 6.04
N LEU A 262 2.03 5.83 5.56
CA LEU A 262 2.75 6.82 6.37
C LEU A 262 1.73 7.85 6.88
N VAL A 263 1.61 7.97 8.19
CA VAL A 263 0.71 8.88 8.87
C VAL A 263 1.50 9.85 9.75
N GLY A 264 1.04 11.10 9.84
CA GLY A 264 1.60 12.12 10.72
C GLY A 264 0.54 12.80 11.59
N SER A 265 0.95 13.31 12.74
CA SER A 265 0.10 14.21 13.54
C SER A 265 0.11 15.61 12.94
N LYS A 266 -1.08 16.17 12.65
CA LYS A 266 -1.29 17.52 12.13
C LYS A 266 -0.68 18.56 13.06
N LYS A 267 -0.89 18.42 14.38
CA LYS A 267 -0.27 19.27 15.40
C LYS A 267 1.25 19.24 15.31
N SER A 268 1.86 18.06 15.22
CA SER A 268 3.32 17.95 15.08
C SER A 268 3.81 18.57 13.76
N LEU A 269 3.17 18.26 12.64
CA LEU A 269 3.50 18.80 11.32
C LEU A 269 3.41 20.33 11.26
N SER A 270 2.46 20.94 11.98
CA SER A 270 2.22 22.39 11.92
C SER A 270 3.06 23.18 12.92
N HIS A 271 3.42 22.59 14.07
CA HIS A 271 3.96 23.35 15.20
C HIS A 271 5.33 22.88 15.69
N ARG A 272 5.77 21.67 15.37
CA ARG A 272 7.08 21.18 15.80
C ARG A 272 8.12 21.40 14.71
N ALA A 273 9.14 22.18 15.03
CA ALA A 273 10.26 22.47 14.14
C ALA A 273 10.91 21.18 13.61
N GLY A 274 11.22 21.16 12.32
CA GLY A 274 11.87 20.04 11.63
C GLY A 274 10.97 18.84 11.30
N VAL A 275 9.76 18.73 11.88
CA VAL A 275 8.84 17.62 11.55
C VAL A 275 8.39 17.70 10.09
N LEU A 276 7.99 18.89 9.63
CA LEU A 276 7.54 19.08 8.25
C LEU A 276 8.64 18.77 7.23
N ASP A 277 9.87 19.26 7.46
CA ASP A 277 11.00 19.05 6.56
C ASP A 277 11.41 17.57 6.49
N ILE A 278 11.49 16.87 7.63
CA ILE A 278 11.80 15.43 7.65
C ILE A 278 10.67 14.62 7.01
N THR A 279 9.42 15.04 7.19
CA THR A 279 8.27 14.40 6.54
C THR A 279 8.35 14.55 5.03
N HIS A 280 8.74 15.73 4.55
CA HIS A 280 8.96 15.99 3.14
C HIS A 280 10.04 15.06 2.57
N GLU A 281 11.21 15.00 3.21
CA GLU A 281 12.32 14.15 2.75
C GLU A 281 11.95 12.66 2.75
N ILE A 282 11.24 12.18 3.79
CA ILE A 282 10.75 10.79 3.84
C ILE A 282 9.75 10.56 2.70
N LEU A 283 8.78 11.45 2.51
CA LEU A 283 7.76 11.32 1.48
C LEU A 283 8.38 11.25 0.08
N GLU A 284 9.27 12.19 -0.27
CA GLU A 284 9.94 12.21 -1.55
C GLU A 284 10.76 10.94 -1.81
N ARG A 285 11.50 10.47 -0.81
CA ARG A 285 12.29 9.23 -0.92
C ARG A 285 11.39 8.01 -1.10
N LEU A 286 10.29 7.90 -0.35
CA LEU A 286 9.36 6.79 -0.49
C LEU A 286 8.72 6.77 -1.88
N GLU A 287 8.22 7.91 -2.38
CA GLU A 287 7.63 7.99 -3.72
C GLU A 287 8.64 7.73 -4.83
N ALA A 288 9.85 8.27 -4.71
CA ALA A 288 10.94 8.00 -5.65
C ALA A 288 11.33 6.52 -5.65
N HIS A 289 11.28 5.86 -4.49
CA HIS A 289 11.59 4.44 -4.38
C HIS A 289 10.51 3.57 -5.03
N LEU A 290 9.23 3.82 -4.72
CA LEU A 290 8.11 3.10 -5.31
C LEU A 290 8.06 3.27 -6.85
N ARG A 291 8.42 4.46 -7.36
CA ARG A 291 8.61 4.66 -8.81
C ARG A 291 9.76 3.79 -9.35
N ALA A 292 10.89 3.74 -8.64
CA ALA A 292 12.09 3.01 -9.04
C ALA A 292 11.91 1.48 -9.04
N THR A 293 11.17 0.92 -8.07
CA THR A 293 10.88 -0.52 -8.00
C THR A 293 10.08 -0.98 -9.23
N GLY A 294 9.32 -0.09 -9.87
CA GLY A 294 8.59 -0.37 -11.11
C GLY A 294 9.45 -0.43 -12.38
N GLN A 295 10.73 -0.05 -12.32
CA GLN A 295 11.59 0.16 -13.50
C GLN A 295 12.92 -0.63 -13.41
N TYR A 296 13.57 -0.75 -14.57
CA TYR A 296 14.98 -1.08 -14.69
C TYR A 296 15.67 -0.03 -15.56
N THR A 297 16.95 0.24 -15.28
CA THR A 297 17.82 0.85 -16.28
C THR A 297 18.30 -0.25 -17.22
N VAL A 298 18.08 -0.06 -18.51
CA VAL A 298 18.53 -0.97 -19.57
C VAL A 298 19.56 -0.24 -20.40
N THR A 299 20.77 -0.80 -20.47
CA THR A 299 21.85 -0.33 -21.33
C THR A 299 22.11 -1.35 -22.43
N ALA A 300 22.30 -0.94 -23.67
CA ALA A 300 22.63 -1.87 -24.76
C ALA A 300 23.58 -1.22 -25.77
N ASN A 301 24.46 -2.04 -26.36
CA ASN A 301 25.30 -1.62 -27.47
C ASN A 301 24.57 -1.85 -28.79
N MET A 302 24.55 -0.84 -29.66
CA MET A 302 23.93 -0.90 -30.97
C MET A 302 24.90 -0.39 -32.03
N LYS A 303 24.98 -1.10 -33.15
CA LYS A 303 25.74 -0.63 -34.32
C LYS A 303 24.98 0.51 -35.00
N GLY A 304 25.67 1.58 -35.37
CA GLY A 304 25.08 2.73 -36.06
C GLY A 304 26.14 3.64 -36.65
N ASN A 305 25.75 4.47 -37.62
CA ASN A 305 26.67 5.44 -38.24
C ASN A 305 26.77 6.73 -37.40
N ASN A 306 25.64 7.18 -36.85
CA ASN A 306 25.54 8.36 -35.97
C ASN A 306 24.54 8.09 -34.83
N ALA A 307 24.48 9.01 -33.86
CA ALA A 307 23.62 8.86 -32.69
C ALA A 307 22.12 8.98 -33.07
N GLU A 308 21.79 9.84 -34.02
CA GLU A 308 20.44 10.12 -34.48
C GLU A 308 19.80 8.87 -35.11
N GLU A 309 20.54 8.15 -35.96
CA GLU A 309 20.10 6.88 -36.56
C GLU A 309 19.78 5.84 -35.47
N VAL A 310 20.61 5.75 -34.43
CA VAL A 310 20.38 4.83 -33.31
C VAL A 310 19.16 5.28 -32.51
N ALA A 311 18.97 6.58 -32.30
CA ALA A 311 17.79 7.13 -31.63
C ALA A 311 16.50 6.78 -32.37
N GLU A 312 16.46 6.99 -33.69
CA GLU A 312 15.31 6.67 -34.53
C GLU A 312 14.96 5.18 -34.48
N LYS A 313 15.96 4.29 -34.54
CA LYS A 313 15.73 2.84 -34.41
C LYS A 313 15.12 2.47 -33.07
N VAL A 314 15.60 3.06 -31.98
CA VAL A 314 15.10 2.79 -30.63
C VAL A 314 13.69 3.37 -30.44
N LEU A 315 13.48 4.63 -30.82
CA LEU A 315 12.19 5.32 -30.69
C LEU A 315 11.11 4.74 -31.64
N GLY A 316 11.51 4.08 -32.72
CA GLY A 316 10.61 3.30 -33.57
C GLY A 316 10.03 2.06 -32.88
N GLN A 317 10.51 1.68 -31.70
CA GLN A 317 10.02 0.52 -30.94
C GLN A 317 9.08 0.96 -29.80
N ALA A 318 7.90 0.34 -29.77
CA ALA A 318 6.83 0.73 -28.84
C ALA A 318 7.16 0.64 -27.34
N SER A 319 8.15 -0.17 -26.92
CA SER A 319 8.49 -0.34 -25.50
C SER A 319 9.89 0.13 -25.14
N LEU A 320 10.52 0.94 -25.99
CA LEU A 320 11.88 1.46 -25.79
C LEU A 320 11.94 2.99 -25.72
N SER A 321 10.81 3.65 -25.47
CA SER A 321 10.74 5.12 -25.39
C SER A 321 11.56 5.72 -24.24
N GLY A 322 11.86 4.93 -23.20
CA GLY A 322 12.42 5.47 -21.96
C GLY A 322 11.42 6.37 -21.21
N LEU A 323 11.91 7.15 -20.24
CA LEU A 323 11.10 8.19 -19.58
C LEU A 323 10.90 9.41 -20.48
N GLN A 324 11.97 9.86 -21.15
CA GLN A 324 11.93 10.98 -22.10
C GLN A 324 12.53 10.64 -23.48
N GLY A 325 13.31 9.57 -23.55
CA GLY A 325 14.06 9.16 -24.75
C GLY A 325 15.28 8.32 -24.35
N PRO A 326 15.96 7.70 -25.34
CA PRO A 326 17.23 7.04 -25.10
C PRO A 326 18.37 8.05 -24.95
N THR A 327 19.18 7.91 -23.90
CA THR A 327 20.51 8.52 -23.86
C THR A 327 21.42 7.73 -24.79
N ILE A 328 22.18 8.39 -25.65
CA ILE A 328 23.04 7.73 -26.64
C ILE A 328 24.47 8.25 -26.49
N SER A 329 25.43 7.34 -26.42
CA SER A 329 26.85 7.68 -26.27
C SER A 329 27.73 6.82 -27.18
N PRO A 330 28.80 7.37 -27.77
CA PRO A 330 29.67 6.62 -28.67
C PRO A 330 30.43 5.52 -27.92
N VAL A 331 30.57 4.35 -28.56
CA VAL A 331 31.36 3.22 -28.08
C VAL A 331 32.52 3.01 -29.03
N TYR A 332 33.73 3.24 -28.51
CA TYR A 332 34.96 3.17 -29.27
C TYR A 332 35.51 1.75 -29.30
N CYS A 333 35.80 1.26 -30.51
CA CYS A 333 36.40 -0.04 -30.75
C CYS A 333 37.70 0.13 -31.52
N LYS A 334 38.64 -0.78 -31.33
CA LYS A 334 39.90 -0.82 -32.10
C LYS A 334 39.73 -1.71 -33.32
N TYR A 335 39.88 -1.13 -34.51
CA TYR A 335 39.83 -1.82 -35.79
C TYR A 335 41.09 -1.49 -36.58
N ASP A 336 41.85 -2.51 -37.02
CA ASP A 336 43.13 -2.35 -37.73
C ASP A 336 44.09 -1.35 -37.08
N GLY A 337 44.21 -1.40 -35.75
CA GLY A 337 45.10 -0.53 -34.99
C GLY A 337 44.57 0.89 -34.73
N LYS A 338 43.47 1.30 -35.36
CA LYS A 338 42.85 2.63 -35.20
C LYS A 338 41.59 2.55 -34.35
N VAL A 339 41.34 3.57 -33.54
CA VAL A 339 40.12 3.70 -32.74
C VAL A 339 39.04 4.34 -33.61
N LYS A 340 37.86 3.71 -33.69
CA LYS A 340 36.68 4.21 -34.42
C LYS A 340 35.43 4.01 -33.59
N VAL A 341 34.41 4.84 -33.86
CA VAL A 341 33.05 4.65 -33.35
C VAL A 341 32.30 3.82 -34.38
N GLU A 342 31.98 2.58 -34.02
CA GLU A 342 31.06 1.74 -34.81
C GLU A 342 29.79 1.39 -34.03
N TYR A 343 29.82 1.57 -32.71
CA TYR A 343 28.73 1.25 -31.81
C TYR A 343 28.35 2.47 -30.99
N TYR A 344 27.14 2.46 -30.48
CA TYR A 344 26.60 3.40 -29.51
C TYR A 344 25.98 2.63 -28.35
N ALA A 345 26.23 3.11 -27.14
CA ALA A 345 25.55 2.65 -25.94
C ALA A 345 24.26 3.46 -25.80
N ILE A 346 23.12 2.77 -25.72
CA ILE A 346 21.84 3.37 -25.38
C ILE A 346 21.55 3.16 -23.90
N VAL A 347 20.88 4.11 -23.24
CA VAL A 347 20.36 3.95 -21.88
C VAL A 347 18.89 4.37 -21.85
N ILE A 348 18.02 3.49 -21.39
CA ILE A 348 16.58 3.74 -21.23
C ILE A 348 16.08 3.15 -19.92
N CYS A 349 15.05 3.78 -19.32
CA CYS A 349 14.26 3.13 -18.30
C CYS A 349 13.19 2.25 -18.94
N VAL A 350 13.04 1.02 -18.45
CA VAL A 350 12.06 0.06 -18.95
C VAL A 350 11.22 -0.46 -17.79
N PRO A 351 9.88 -0.44 -17.89
CA PRO A 351 9.03 -1.01 -16.86
C PRO A 351 9.33 -2.49 -16.65
N ARG A 352 9.40 -2.96 -15.40
CA ARG A 352 9.74 -4.36 -15.09
C ARG A 352 8.88 -5.37 -15.84
N LYS A 353 7.58 -5.09 -15.95
CA LYS A 353 6.60 -5.92 -16.67
C LYS A 353 6.86 -6.00 -18.19
N ALA A 354 7.54 -5.01 -18.76
CA ALA A 354 7.86 -4.94 -20.18
C ALA A 354 9.25 -5.48 -20.53
N LEU A 355 10.12 -5.73 -19.54
CA LEU A 355 11.54 -6.03 -19.75
C LEU A 355 11.80 -7.07 -20.84
N TYR A 356 11.17 -8.25 -20.76
CA TYR A 356 11.42 -9.33 -21.72
C TYR A 356 11.00 -8.96 -23.15
N LYS A 357 9.90 -8.21 -23.30
CA LYS A 357 9.44 -7.68 -24.59
C LYS A 357 10.43 -6.64 -25.13
N SER A 358 10.89 -5.73 -24.27
CA SER A 358 11.88 -4.70 -24.62
C SER A 358 13.21 -5.31 -25.06
N VAL A 359 13.69 -6.36 -24.40
CA VAL A 359 14.92 -7.08 -24.82
C VAL A 359 14.76 -7.71 -26.21
N LYS A 360 13.58 -8.26 -26.55
CA LYS A 360 13.31 -8.76 -27.91
C LYS A 360 13.33 -7.64 -28.95
N GLN A 361 12.70 -6.51 -28.65
CA GLN A 361 12.70 -5.33 -29.53
C GLN A 361 14.12 -4.78 -29.75
N LEU A 362 14.91 -4.67 -28.68
CA LEU A 362 16.31 -4.26 -28.76
C LEU A 362 17.13 -5.18 -29.67
N ARG A 363 16.97 -6.50 -29.53
CA ARG A 363 17.66 -7.48 -30.38
C ARG A 363 17.23 -7.38 -31.83
N SER A 364 15.94 -7.15 -32.12
CA SER A 364 15.45 -7.02 -33.50
C SER A 364 16.01 -5.82 -34.26
N ILE A 365 16.44 -4.77 -33.54
CA ILE A 365 17.07 -3.58 -34.14
C ILE A 365 18.61 -3.62 -34.08
N GLY A 366 19.20 -4.77 -33.73
CA GLY A 366 20.65 -4.97 -33.70
C GLY A 366 21.33 -4.64 -32.36
N GLY A 367 20.56 -4.47 -31.28
CA GLY A 367 21.07 -4.31 -29.93
C GLY A 367 21.69 -5.60 -29.36
N SER A 368 22.85 -5.47 -28.74
CA SER A 368 23.60 -6.55 -28.08
C SER A 368 24.21 -6.07 -26.76
N GLY A 369 24.73 -7.00 -25.95
CA GLY A 369 25.30 -6.65 -24.65
C GLY A 369 24.32 -5.94 -23.72
N VAL A 370 23.06 -6.40 -23.68
CA VAL A 370 21.99 -5.74 -22.91
C VAL A 370 22.22 -5.93 -21.41
N LEU A 371 22.61 -4.87 -20.73
CA LEU A 371 22.77 -4.80 -19.28
C LEU A 371 21.46 -4.30 -18.66
N VAL A 372 21.06 -4.91 -17.55
CA VAL A 372 19.85 -4.56 -16.81
C VAL A 372 20.24 -4.33 -15.35
N SER A 373 19.87 -3.18 -14.80
CA SER A 373 20.20 -2.84 -13.41
C SER A 373 18.99 -2.25 -12.69
N PRO A 374 18.74 -2.65 -11.42
CA PRO A 374 17.69 -2.06 -10.61
C PRO A 374 18.06 -0.61 -10.23
N LEU A 375 17.04 0.16 -9.84
CA LEU A 375 17.18 1.53 -9.37
C LEU A 375 16.74 1.62 -7.90
N THR A 376 17.43 2.44 -7.13
CA THR A 376 17.05 2.77 -5.75
C THR A 376 15.97 3.84 -5.73
N TYR A 377 16.15 4.90 -6.52
CA TYR A 377 15.27 6.05 -6.62
C TYR A 377 15.13 6.54 -8.05
N ILE A 378 13.95 7.04 -8.39
CA ILE A 378 13.70 7.89 -9.55
C ILE A 378 12.96 9.11 -9.02
N PHE A 379 13.68 10.23 -8.84
CA PHE A 379 13.06 11.51 -8.47
C PHE A 379 12.47 12.16 -9.72
N GLU A 380 11.28 12.71 -9.60
CA GLU A 380 10.61 13.50 -10.64
C GLU A 380 10.10 14.80 -10.03
N GLU A 381 9.19 15.49 -10.72
CA GLU A 381 8.50 16.65 -10.17
C GLU A 381 7.84 16.36 -8.81
N GLU A 382 7.69 17.45 -8.05
CA GLU A 382 7.13 17.42 -6.71
C GLU A 382 5.75 16.76 -6.69
N THR A 383 5.58 15.83 -5.76
CA THR A 383 4.47 14.90 -5.84
C THR A 383 3.16 15.58 -5.46
N PRO A 384 2.03 15.16 -6.08
CA PRO A 384 0.72 15.65 -5.67
C PRO A 384 0.37 15.33 -4.21
N ARG A 385 1.06 14.37 -3.57
CA ARG A 385 0.88 14.09 -2.14
C ARG A 385 1.39 15.22 -1.27
N TRP A 386 2.56 15.77 -1.58
CA TRP A 386 3.11 16.87 -0.83
C TRP A 386 2.22 18.12 -0.88
N ARG A 387 1.79 18.51 -2.09
CA ARG A 387 0.84 19.64 -2.26
C ARG A 387 -0.46 19.44 -1.48
N ARG A 388 -1.05 18.24 -1.55
CA ARG A 388 -2.26 17.90 -0.76
C ARG A 388 -2.02 17.91 0.74
N LEU A 389 -0.83 17.57 1.20
CA LEU A 389 -0.46 17.67 2.61
C LEU A 389 -0.46 19.13 3.05
N LEU A 390 0.21 20.02 2.31
CA LEU A 390 0.23 21.46 2.60
C LEU A 390 -1.19 22.06 2.63
N GLU A 391 -2.03 21.71 1.66
CA GLU A 391 -3.44 22.12 1.64
C GLU A 391 -4.20 21.68 2.92
N LYS A 392 -3.98 20.45 3.40
CA LYS A 392 -4.59 19.95 4.65
C LYS A 392 -4.06 20.65 5.91
N LEU A 393 -2.83 21.16 5.85
CA LEU A 393 -2.20 21.97 6.90
C LEU A 393 -2.62 23.44 6.82
N GLY A 394 -3.14 23.91 5.67
CA GLY A 394 -3.48 25.31 5.42
C GLY A 394 -2.25 26.18 5.11
N MET A 395 -1.24 25.58 4.47
CA MET A 395 0.04 26.22 4.10
C MET A 395 0.12 26.53 2.61
#